data_AF-A0AAV6FRE0-F1
#
_entry.id   AF-A0AAV6FRE0-F1
#
_cell.length_a   1.000
_cell.length_b   1.000
_cell.length_c   1.000
_cell.angle_alpha   90.00
_cell.angle_beta   90.00
_cell.angle_gamma   90.00
#
_symmetry.space_group_name_H-M   'P 1'
#
loop_
_entity.id
_entity.type
_entity.pdbx_description
1 polymer ?
#
loop_
_entity_poly.entity_id
_entity_poly.type
_entity_poly.pdbx_seq_one_letter_code
_entity_poly.pdbx_strand_id
1 'polypeptide(L)'
;MNFTDPCYRAESLLRCSRCKIARYCNAACQKQAWPEHKGECRRLKSLHPRIPPDSVRLATRILSAMLSITHRASQELYSLKEHQSHLADMPEEKQMGLMQLCSALQLFIQANDQSADPFPAPDPDLLNLIGQIDVC
;
A
#
# COMPACT_ATOMS: atom_id res chain seq x y z
N MET A 1 -14.64 -23.16 -5.23
CA MET A 1 -14.79 -21.72 -4.93
C MET A 1 -15.90 -21.19 -5.83
N ASN A 2 -17.09 -20.93 -5.28
CA ASN A 2 -18.25 -20.48 -6.07
C ASN A 2 -18.35 -18.95 -5.98
N PHE A 3 -18.01 -18.25 -7.06
CA PHE A 3 -18.04 -16.79 -7.19
C PHE A 3 -19.43 -16.28 -7.62
N THR A 4 -20.48 -16.64 -6.89
CA THR A 4 -21.80 -16.04 -7.11
C THR A 4 -22.15 -15.17 -5.92
N ASP A 5 -21.51 -14.01 -5.82
CA ASP A 5 -21.94 -12.96 -4.90
C ASP A 5 -23.16 -12.27 -5.54
N PRO A 6 -24.38 -12.35 -4.96
CA PRO A 6 -25.64 -11.90 -5.60
C PRO A 6 -25.74 -10.38 -5.82
N CYS A 7 -24.70 -9.63 -5.50
CA CYS A 7 -24.74 -8.19 -5.29
C CYS A 7 -24.81 -7.35 -6.58
N TYR A 8 -24.72 -7.98 -7.77
CA TYR A 8 -24.66 -7.28 -9.07
C TYR A 8 -26.02 -6.89 -9.69
N ARG A 9 -27.15 -7.27 -9.07
CA ARG A 9 -28.50 -7.14 -9.69
C ARG A 9 -29.47 -6.17 -9.01
N ALA A 10 -28.99 -5.27 -8.16
CA ALA A 10 -29.88 -4.30 -7.50
C ALA A 10 -30.26 -3.16 -8.46
N GLU A 11 -31.55 -3.02 -8.79
CA GLU A 11 -32.10 -1.94 -9.63
C GLU A 11 -31.87 -0.54 -9.01
N SER A 12 -31.80 -0.46 -7.68
CA SER A 12 -31.47 0.76 -6.97
C SER A 12 -30.44 0.49 -5.86
N LEU A 13 -29.34 1.24 -5.87
CA LEU A 13 -28.30 1.13 -4.85
C LEU A 13 -28.60 2.05 -3.65
N LEU A 14 -28.40 1.52 -2.44
CA LEU A 14 -28.44 2.29 -1.20
C LEU A 14 -27.24 3.23 -1.12
N ARG A 15 -27.50 4.52 -0.84
CA ARG A 15 -26.43 5.50 -0.62
C ARG A 15 -26.04 5.57 0.85
N CYS A 16 -24.75 5.70 1.12
CA CYS A 16 -24.28 6.05 2.45
C CYS A 16 -24.92 7.36 2.91
N SER A 17 -25.65 7.34 4.01
CA SER A 17 -26.39 8.50 4.50
C SER A 17 -25.50 9.65 4.94
N ARG A 18 -24.22 9.38 5.25
CA ARG A 18 -23.24 10.37 5.75
C ARG A 18 -22.51 11.11 4.65
N CYS A 19 -21.83 10.38 3.75
CA CYS A 19 -21.04 11.00 2.69
C CYS A 19 -21.83 11.20 1.39
N LYS A 20 -22.95 10.49 1.21
CA LYS A 20 -23.78 10.47 0.00
C LYS A 20 -23.10 9.98 -1.29
N ILE A 21 -21.81 9.61 -1.23
CA ILE A 21 -21.01 9.12 -2.36
C ILE A 21 -21.07 7.60 -2.50
N ALA A 22 -20.70 6.86 -1.45
CA ALA A 22 -20.63 5.40 -1.51
C ALA A 22 -22.02 4.78 -1.71
N ARG A 23 -22.08 3.77 -2.58
CA ARG A 23 -23.31 3.05 -2.94
C ARG A 23 -23.16 1.56 -2.63
N TYR A 24 -24.26 0.94 -2.21
CA TYR A 24 -24.28 -0.46 -1.77
C TYR A 24 -25.50 -1.17 -2.31
N CYS A 25 -25.34 -2.47 -2.54
CA CYS A 25 -26.41 -3.34 -3.02
C CYS A 25 -27.60 -3.39 -2.03
N ASN A 26 -27.29 -3.43 -0.73
CA ASN A 26 -28.25 -3.53 0.36
C ASN A 26 -27.58 -3.13 1.70
N ALA A 27 -28.34 -3.18 2.80
CA ALA A 27 -27.85 -2.78 4.12
C ALA A 27 -26.76 -3.70 4.66
N ALA A 28 -26.76 -4.99 4.28
CA ALA A 28 -25.72 -5.94 4.67
C ALA A 28 -24.38 -5.60 4.00
N CYS A 29 -24.38 -5.37 2.68
CA CYS A 29 -23.25 -4.84 1.90
C CYS A 29 -22.68 -3.56 2.57
N GLN A 30 -23.55 -2.62 2.93
CA GLN A 30 -23.14 -1.36 3.57
C GLN A 30 -22.46 -1.59 4.92
N LYS A 31 -23.02 -2.47 5.76
CA LYS A 31 -22.47 -2.77 7.09
C LYS A 31 -21.14 -3.50 6.99
N GLN A 32 -21.00 -4.44 6.05
CA GLN A 32 -19.77 -5.19 5.82
C GLN A 32 -18.64 -4.30 5.31
N ALA A 33 -18.93 -3.36 4.41
CA ALA A 33 -17.94 -2.41 3.90
C ALA A 33 -17.56 -1.30 4.89
N TRP A 34 -18.25 -1.18 6.03
CA TRP A 34 -18.07 -0.06 6.96
C TRP A 34 -16.66 0.08 7.55
N PRO A 35 -15.94 -0.99 7.96
CA PRO A 35 -14.60 -0.87 8.53
C PRO A 35 -13.63 -0.14 7.58
N GLU A 36 -13.64 -0.52 6.30
CA GLU A 36 -12.83 0.13 5.26
C GLU A 36 -13.37 1.52 4.88
N HIS A 37 -14.69 1.65 4.76
CA HIS A 37 -15.32 2.90 4.35
C HIS A 37 -15.22 4.00 5.42
N LYS A 38 -15.22 3.68 6.72
CA LYS A 38 -15.34 4.67 7.82
C LYS A 38 -14.30 5.80 7.74
N GLY A 39 -13.07 5.49 7.36
CA GLY A 39 -12.00 6.47 7.20
C GLY A 39 -12.19 7.36 5.97
N GLU A 40 -12.56 6.76 4.84
CA GLU A 40 -12.86 7.47 3.60
C GLU A 40 -14.14 8.33 3.73
N CYS A 41 -15.17 7.81 4.39
CA CYS A 41 -16.48 8.44 4.62
C CYS A 41 -16.35 9.82 5.25
N ARG A 42 -15.49 9.95 6.27
CA ARG A 42 -15.23 11.22 6.96
C ARG A 42 -14.60 12.25 6.02
N ARG A 43 -13.61 11.83 5.22
CA ARG A 43 -12.94 12.69 4.24
C ARG A 43 -13.89 13.13 3.13
N LEU A 44 -14.66 12.20 2.58
CA LEU A 44 -15.65 12.53 1.54
C LEU A 44 -16.73 13.49 2.07
N LYS A 45 -17.19 13.31 3.31
CA LYS A 45 -18.14 14.24 3.93
C LYS A 45 -17.56 15.66 4.06
N SER A 46 -16.29 15.79 4.47
CA SER A 46 -15.66 17.12 4.64
C SER A 46 -15.33 17.80 3.32
N LEU A 47 -15.14 17.04 2.23
CA LEU A 47 -14.82 17.58 0.91
C LEU A 47 -16.06 18.08 0.16
N HIS A 48 -17.27 17.76 0.60
CA HIS A 48 -18.49 18.16 -0.09
C HIS A 48 -18.62 19.70 -0.15
N PRO A 49 -18.99 20.29 -1.32
CA PRO A 49 -19.38 19.63 -2.58
C PRO A 49 -18.22 19.28 -3.53
N ARG A 50 -16.99 19.69 -3.21
CA ARG A 50 -15.79 19.51 -4.04
C ARG A 50 -15.18 18.12 -3.87
N ILE A 51 -15.93 17.10 -4.27
CA ILE A 51 -15.47 15.71 -4.22
C ILE A 51 -14.49 15.47 -5.38
N PRO A 52 -13.27 14.97 -5.12
CA PRO A 52 -12.34 14.62 -6.17
C PRO A 52 -12.88 13.49 -7.06
N PRO A 53 -12.47 13.44 -8.34
CA PRO A 53 -12.79 12.32 -9.24
C PRO A 53 -12.42 10.95 -8.65
N ASP A 54 -13.11 9.91 -9.10
CA ASP A 54 -12.94 8.54 -8.59
C ASP A 54 -11.51 8.02 -8.74
N SER A 55 -10.84 8.45 -9.80
CA SER A 55 -9.43 8.18 -10.07
C SER A 55 -8.47 8.75 -9.01
N VAL A 56 -8.67 10.00 -8.59
CA VAL A 56 -7.89 10.65 -7.52
C VAL A 56 -8.14 9.94 -6.18
N ARG A 57 -9.39 9.54 -5.94
CA ARG A 57 -9.75 8.76 -4.75
C ARG A 57 -9.07 7.39 -4.77
N LEU A 58 -9.01 6.72 -5.92
CA LEU A 58 -8.32 5.45 -6.11
C LEU A 58 -6.81 5.59 -5.88
N ALA A 59 -6.17 6.58 -6.50
CA ALA A 59 -4.74 6.87 -6.32
C ALA A 59 -4.41 7.08 -4.83
N THR A 60 -5.26 7.82 -4.10
CA THR A 60 -5.11 8.02 -2.66
C THR A 60 -5.14 6.71 -1.87
N ARG A 61 -6.01 5.75 -2.24
CA ARG A 61 -6.06 4.42 -1.59
C ARG A 61 -4.81 3.60 -1.87
N ILE A 62 -4.32 3.62 -3.11
CA ILE A 62 -3.09 2.92 -3.51
C ILE A 62 -1.89 3.47 -2.73
N LEU A 63 -1.70 4.79 -2.73
CA LEU A 63 -0.60 5.44 -2.00
C LEU A 63 -0.66 5.13 -0.51
N SER A 64 -1.85 5.18 0.10
CA SER A 64 -2.00 4.84 1.53
C SER A 64 -1.63 3.39 1.82
N ALA A 65 -1.95 2.45 0.92
CA ALA A 65 -1.57 1.05 1.07
C ALA A 65 -0.05 0.88 0.95
N MET A 66 0.57 1.48 -0.05
CA MET A 66 2.02 1.45 -0.25
C MET A 66 2.77 2.01 0.98
N LEU A 67 2.37 3.19 1.46
CA LEU A 67 2.98 3.81 2.65
C LEU A 67 2.84 2.93 3.90
N SER A 68 1.71 2.24 4.07
CA SER A 68 1.51 1.33 5.21
C SER A 68 2.42 0.09 5.14
N ILE A 69 2.67 -0.42 3.93
CA ILE A 69 3.58 -1.55 3.69
C ILE A 69 5.01 -1.12 3.97
N THR A 70 5.44 0.03 3.42
CA THR A 70 6.77 0.59 3.66
C THR A 70 6.99 0.88 5.14
N HIS A 71 6.00 1.43 5.84
CA HIS A 71 6.09 1.65 7.29
C HIS A 71 6.24 0.34 8.06
N ARG A 72 5.45 -0.69 7.75
CA ARG A 72 5.59 -2.01 8.39
C ARG A 72 6.96 -2.62 8.10
N ALA A 73 7.40 -2.61 6.85
CA ALA A 73 8.73 -3.10 6.46
C ALA A 73 9.84 -2.36 7.22
N SER A 74 9.73 -1.04 7.37
CA SER A 74 10.67 -0.25 8.14
C SER A 74 10.68 -0.66 9.62
N GLN A 75 9.52 -0.91 10.24
CA GLN A 75 9.40 -1.34 11.62
C GLN A 75 10.03 -2.72 11.85
N GLU A 76 9.81 -3.68 10.95
CA GLU A 76 10.45 -4.99 10.99
C GLU A 76 11.98 -4.89 10.85
N LEU A 77 12.46 -4.01 9.96
CA LEU A 77 13.89 -3.73 9.79
C LEU A 77 14.51 -3.08 11.04
N TYR A 78 13.78 -2.17 11.71
CA TYR A 78 14.22 -1.58 12.98
C TYR A 78 14.26 -2.62 14.11
N SER A 79 13.26 -3.50 14.21
CA SER A 79 13.24 -4.60 15.19
C SER A 79 14.37 -5.61 14.95
N LEU A 80 14.71 -5.88 13.69
CA LEU A 80 15.87 -6.72 13.34
C LEU A 80 17.21 -6.05 13.74
N LYS A 81 17.30 -4.72 13.63
CA LYS A 81 18.49 -3.95 14.05
C LYS A 81 18.70 -3.99 15.56
N GLU A 82 17.63 -4.02 16.36
CA GLU A 82 17.71 -4.13 17.83
C GLU A 82 18.21 -5.50 18.31
N HIS A 83 18.07 -6.56 17.51
CA HIS A 83 18.64 -7.88 17.80
C HIS A 83 20.17 -8.00 17.53
N GLN A 84 20.84 -6.91 17.11
CA GLN A 84 22.30 -6.88 16.97
C GLN A 84 23.07 -7.21 18.26
N SER A 85 22.49 -7.01 19.44
CA SER A 85 23.16 -7.24 20.73
C SER A 85 23.57 -8.71 20.93
N HIS A 86 22.80 -9.68 20.43
CA HIS A 86 23.13 -11.10 20.57
C HIS A 86 24.26 -11.56 19.65
N LEU A 87 24.63 -10.78 18.63
CA LEU A 87 25.77 -11.09 17.78
C LEU A 87 27.08 -10.92 18.54
N ALA A 88 27.15 -9.97 19.48
CA ALA A 88 28.34 -9.73 20.30
C ALA A 88 28.64 -10.87 21.29
N ASP A 89 27.60 -11.60 21.73
CA ASP A 89 27.71 -12.75 22.64
C ASP A 89 27.99 -14.08 21.92
N MET A 90 28.06 -14.07 20.58
CA MET A 90 28.39 -15.27 19.81
C MET A 90 29.90 -15.55 19.84
N PRO A 91 30.33 -16.83 19.89
CA PRO A 91 31.75 -17.18 19.79
C PRO A 91 32.34 -16.65 18.47
N GLU A 92 33.58 -16.16 18.54
CA GLU A 92 34.26 -15.43 17.45
C GLU A 92 34.21 -16.18 16.11
N GLU A 93 34.29 -17.51 16.13
CA GLU A 93 34.19 -18.36 14.92
C GLU A 93 32.86 -18.17 14.17
N LYS A 94 31.76 -18.04 14.91
CA LYS A 94 30.43 -17.84 14.31
C LYS A 94 30.22 -16.40 13.87
N GLN A 95 30.78 -15.43 14.59
CA GLN A 95 30.80 -14.01 14.17
C GLN A 95 31.57 -13.84 12.86
N MET A 96 32.75 -14.48 12.76
CA MET A 96 33.58 -14.51 11.55
C MET A 96 32.83 -15.14 10.38
N GLY A 97 32.17 -16.28 10.61
CA GLY A 97 31.32 -16.92 9.59
C GLY A 97 30.20 -16.01 9.09
N LEU A 98 29.52 -15.28 9.99
CA LEU A 98 28.49 -14.30 9.61
C LEU A 98 29.06 -13.11 8.85
N MET A 99 30.21 -12.56 9.26
CA MET A 99 30.89 -11.48 8.54
C MET A 99 31.32 -11.91 7.14
N GLN A 100 31.83 -13.13 6.98
CA GLN A 100 32.17 -13.70 5.68
C GLN A 100 30.94 -13.87 4.79
N LEU A 101 29.82 -14.33 5.35
CA LEU A 101 28.55 -14.44 4.62
C LEU A 101 28.01 -13.07 4.21
N CYS A 102 28.03 -12.07 5.09
CA CYS A 102 27.64 -10.71 4.77
C CYS A 102 28.52 -10.10 3.66
N SER A 103 29.83 -10.32 3.72
CA SER A 103 30.77 -9.85 2.70
C SER A 103 30.53 -10.54 1.34
N ALA A 104 30.32 -11.85 1.34
CA ALA A 104 29.99 -12.61 0.13
C ALA A 104 28.64 -12.19 -0.47
N LEU A 105 27.63 -11.95 0.37
CA LEU A 105 26.33 -11.42 -0.05
C LEU A 105 26.46 -10.01 -0.62
N GLN A 106 27.26 -9.15 -0.01
CA GLN A 106 27.50 -7.79 -0.48
C GLN A 106 28.21 -7.79 -1.84
N LEU A 107 29.21 -8.65 -2.03
CA LEU A 107 29.85 -8.86 -3.32
C LEU A 107 28.90 -9.43 -4.36
N PHE A 108 28.02 -10.36 -3.98
CA PHE A 108 27.00 -10.90 -4.88
C PHE A 108 25.98 -9.83 -5.30
N ILE A 109 25.49 -9.04 -4.36
CA ILE A 109 24.57 -7.93 -4.64
C ILE A 109 25.27 -6.90 -5.55
N GLN A 110 26.47 -6.45 -5.21
CA GLN A 110 27.24 -5.48 -6.00
C GLN A 110 27.63 -6.00 -7.39
N ALA A 111 27.90 -7.30 -7.53
CA ALA A 111 28.13 -7.93 -8.83
C ALA A 111 26.85 -7.99 -9.68
N ASN A 112 25.67 -8.06 -9.05
CA ASN A 112 24.38 -7.95 -9.73
C ASN A 112 23.95 -6.48 -9.95
N ASP A 113 24.63 -5.51 -9.34
CA ASP A 113 24.27 -4.09 -9.30
C ASP A 113 25.01 -3.22 -10.33
N GLN A 114 25.55 -3.79 -11.42
CA GLN A 114 25.95 -3.00 -12.61
C GLN A 114 24.74 -2.55 -13.45
N SER A 115 23.52 -2.58 -12.90
CA SER A 115 22.31 -2.05 -13.54
C SER A 115 21.43 -1.17 -12.64
N ALA A 116 21.88 -0.79 -11.44
CA ALA A 116 21.17 0.21 -10.64
C ALA A 116 21.59 1.62 -11.08
N ASP A 117 20.88 2.13 -12.08
CA ASP A 117 20.89 3.54 -12.43
C ASP A 117 20.52 4.42 -11.23
N PRO A 118 21.08 5.65 -11.12
CA PRO A 118 20.69 6.62 -10.11
C PRO A 118 19.18 6.84 -10.16
N PHE A 119 18.57 6.86 -8.97
CA PHE A 119 17.13 7.02 -8.74
C PHE A 119 16.47 7.89 -9.83
N PRO A 120 15.61 7.31 -10.70
CA PRO A 120 15.10 8.05 -11.84
C PRO A 120 14.21 9.19 -11.34
N ALA A 121 14.27 10.31 -12.06
CA ALA A 121 13.27 11.36 -11.97
C ALA A 121 11.85 10.73 -12.01
N PRO A 122 10.86 11.32 -11.32
CA PRO A 122 9.51 10.76 -11.23
C PRO A 122 9.01 10.33 -12.61
N ASP A 123 8.66 9.05 -12.70
CA ASP A 123 8.34 8.37 -13.95
C ASP A 123 7.31 9.17 -14.76
N PRO A 124 7.65 9.64 -15.98
CA PRO A 124 6.73 10.29 -16.89
C PRO A 124 5.49 9.44 -17.17
N ASP A 125 5.58 8.12 -17.03
CA ASP A 125 4.44 7.22 -17.18
C ASP A 125 3.50 7.26 -15.98
N LEU A 126 3.98 7.57 -14.77
CA LEU A 126 3.11 7.86 -13.61
C LEU A 126 2.36 9.19 -13.83
N LEU A 127 3.02 10.18 -14.42
CA LEU A 127 2.41 11.46 -14.81
C LEU A 127 1.43 11.30 -15.98
N ASN A 128 1.74 10.46 -16.97
CA ASN A 128 0.84 10.11 -18.07
C ASN A 128 -0.33 9.25 -17.59
N LEU A 129 -0.14 8.35 -16.62
CA LEU A 129 -1.22 7.56 -16.03
C LEU A 129 -2.20 8.43 -15.25
N ILE A 130 -1.69 9.47 -14.55
CA ILE A 130 -2.51 10.50 -13.92
C ILE A 130 -3.18 11.41 -14.98
N GLY A 131 -2.51 11.69 -16.11
CA GLY A 131 -3.05 12.48 -17.21
C GLY A 131 -4.11 11.77 -18.06
N GLN A 132 -4.04 10.45 -18.21
CA GLN A 132 -5.03 9.64 -18.93
C GLN A 132 -6.32 9.41 -18.13
N ILE A 133 -6.26 9.69 -16.83
CA ILE A 133 -7.36 9.61 -15.90
C ILE A 133 -8.33 10.80 -16.05
N ASP A 134 -7.90 11.93 -16.62
CA ASP A 134 -8.71 13.15 -16.84
C ASP A 134 -9.37 13.21 -18.23
N VAL A 135 -9.34 12.11 -19.01
CA VAL A 135 -10.04 12.02 -20.31
C VAL A 135 -10.94 10.78 -20.34
N CYS A 136 -12.01 10.81 -19.55
CA CYS A 136 -13.26 10.05 -19.74
C CYS A 136 -14.41 10.79 -19.06
#